data_AF-A0A5K1CSF6-F1
#
_entry.id   AF-A0A5K1CSF6-F1
#
_cell.length_a   1.000
_cell.length_b   1.000
_cell.length_c   1.000
_cell.angle_alpha   90.00
_cell.angle_beta   90.00
_cell.angle_gamma   90.00
#
_symmetry.space_group_name_H-M   'P 1'
#
loop_
_entity.id
_entity.type
_entity.pdbx_description
1 polymer ?
#
loop_
_entity_poly.entity_id
_entity_poly.type
_entity_poly.pdbx_seq_one_letter_code
_entity_poly.pdbx_strand_id
1 'polypeptide(L)' 'AIFTAGYKAVLHIHSIVEECEIVELLQQIDPKTKKPMKKKVLFVKNGAVVVCRIQ' A
#
# COMPACT_ATOMS: atom_id res chain seq x y z
N ALA A 1 -13.68 0.55 3.36
CA ALA A 1 -12.63 1.59 3.45
C ALA A 1 -11.82 1.61 2.15
N ILE A 2 -11.27 2.77 1.81
CA ILE A 2 -10.41 2.98 0.64
C ILE A 2 -9.00 3.22 1.16
N PHE A 3 -8.00 2.63 0.50
CA PHE A 3 -6.58 2.85 0.81
C PHE A 3 -5.95 3.70 -0.29
N THR A 4 -5.32 4.82 0.07
CA THR A 4 -4.81 5.83 -0.87
C THR A 4 -3.58 6.53 -0.27
N ALA A 5 -2.92 7.37 -1.07
CA ALA A 5 -1.81 8.21 -0.59
C ALA A 5 -2.32 9.22 0.46
N GLY A 6 -1.49 9.51 1.46
CA GLY A 6 -1.85 10.32 2.63
C GLY A 6 -2.52 9.52 3.76
N TYR A 7 -2.66 8.19 3.61
CA TYR A 7 -3.23 7.35 4.65
C TYR A 7 -2.28 7.23 5.85
N LYS A 8 -2.74 7.65 7.02
CA LYS A 8 -1.99 7.56 8.29
C LYS A 8 -2.34 6.28 9.03
N ALA A 9 -1.33 5.60 9.52
CA ALA A 9 -1.45 4.32 10.20
C ALA A 9 -0.39 4.16 11.29
N VAL A 10 -0.47 3.04 12.02
CA VAL A 10 0.59 2.58 12.91
C VAL A 10 1.23 1.35 12.27
N LEU A 11 2.54 1.43 12.05
CA LEU A 11 3.35 0.35 11.54
C LEU A 11 3.93 -0.47 12.70
N HIS A 12 3.58 -1.74 12.72
CA HIS A 12 4.11 -2.70 13.69
C HIS A 12 5.19 -3.55 13.01
N ILE A 13 6.46 -3.38 13.40
CA ILE A 13 7.58 -4.19 12.89
C ILE A 13 8.35 -4.77 14.08
N HIS A 14 8.31 -6.09 14.22
CA HIS A 14 8.97 -6.82 15.31
C HIS A 14 8.54 -6.27 16.70
N SER A 15 9.40 -5.52 17.37
CA SER A 15 9.14 -4.89 18.68
C SER A 15 8.93 -3.38 18.60
N ILE A 16 9.02 -2.80 17.41
CA ILE A 16 8.87 -1.36 17.17
C ILE A 16 7.44 -1.08 16.70
N VAL A 17 6.86 -0.02 17.24
CA VAL A 17 5.55 0.51 16.87
C VAL A 17 5.73 1.99 16.57
N GLU A 18 5.46 2.39 15.32
CA GLU A 18 5.69 3.76 14.86
C GLU A 18 4.49 4.25 14.05
N GLU A 19 4.13 5.52 14.20
CA GLU A 19 3.17 6.16 13.30
C GLU A 19 3.80 6.37 11.93
N CYS A 20 3.08 6.03 10.87
CA CYS A 20 3.58 6.15 9.51
C CYS A 20 2.52 6.69 8.56
N GLU A 21 2.96 7.22 7.42
CA GLU A 21 2.10 7.66 6.34
C GLU A 21 2.43 6.94 5.03
N ILE A 22 1.38 6.55 4.31
CA ILE A 22 1.53 6.00 2.96
C ILE A 22 1.66 7.16 1.98
N VAL A 23 2.87 7.45 1.54
CA VAL A 23 3.17 8.61 0.68
C VAL A 23 2.69 8.38 -0.75
N GLU A 24 2.87 7.17 -1.28
CA GLU A 24 2.56 6.87 -2.68
C GLU A 24 2.21 5.39 -2.90
N LEU A 25 1.23 5.13 -3.77
CA LEU A 25 0.94 3.81 -4.32
C LEU A 25 1.63 3.64 -5.67
N LEU A 26 2.71 2.86 -5.70
CA LEU A 26 3.54 2.70 -6.89
C LEU A 26 2.88 1.79 -7.92
N GLN A 27 2.49 0.58 -7.50
CA GLN A 27 2.00 -0.47 -8.39
C GLN A 27 1.02 -1.39 -7.66
N GLN A 28 0.02 -1.90 -8.37
CA GLN A 28 -0.82 -3.00 -7.90
C GLN A 28 -0.26 -4.31 -8.43
N ILE A 29 -0.20 -5.32 -7.57
CA ILE A 29 0.24 -6.66 -7.92
C ILE A 29 -1.00 -7.54 -8.08
N ASP A 30 -1.09 -8.24 -9.20
CA ASP A 30 -2.10 -9.28 -9.38
C ASP A 30 -1.75 -10.46 -8.44
N PRO A 31 -2.61 -10.80 -7.46
CA PRO A 31 -2.31 -11.83 -6.47
C PRO A 31 -2.18 -13.23 -7.08
N LYS A 32 -2.76 -13.50 -8.26
CA LYS A 32 -2.67 -14.80 -8.93
C LYS A 32 -1.38 -14.93 -9.72
N THR A 33 -1.04 -13.90 -10.50
CA THR A 33 0.12 -13.94 -11.40
C THR A 33 1.40 -13.39 -10.78
N LYS A 34 1.29 -12.69 -9.63
CA LYS A 34 2.37 -11.96 -8.95
C LYS A 34 3.05 -10.90 -9.82
N LYS A 35 2.41 -10.49 -10.93
CA LYS A 35 2.96 -9.49 -11.86
C LYS A 35 2.41 -8.09 -11.55
N PRO A 36 3.23 -7.04 -11.76
CA PRO A 36 2.77 -5.67 -11.61
C PRO A 36 1.81 -5.29 -12.73
N MET A 37 0.70 -4.64 -12.36
CA MET A 37 -0.24 -4.04 -13.29
C MET A 37 0.32 -2.70 -13.78
N LYS A 38 0.32 -2.46 -15.09
CA LYS A 38 0.94 -1.26 -15.71
C LYS A 38 0.20 0.06 -15.49
N LYS A 39 -0.89 0.07 -14.73
CA LYS A 39 -1.73 1.27 -14.55
C LYS A 39 -1.33 2.02 -13.29
N LYS A 40 -1.38 3.36 -13.35
CA LYS A 40 -1.22 4.22 -12.18
C LYS A 40 -2.35 3.93 -11.18
N VAL A 41 -1.99 3.73 -9.91
CA VAL A 41 -2.93 3.36 -8.84
C VAL A 41 -3.21 4.58 -7.98
N LEU A 42 -4.44 5.08 -8.01
CA LEU A 42 -4.85 6.22 -7.18
C LEU A 42 -5.37 5.77 -5.81
N PHE A 43 -6.06 4.64 -5.79
CA PHE A 43 -6.59 4.04 -4.59
C PHE A 43 -6.82 2.55 -4.81
N VAL A 44 -6.91 1.80 -3.72
CA VAL A 44 -7.30 0.39 -3.73
C VAL A 44 -8.39 0.09 -2.72
N LYS A 45 -9.09 -1.02 -2.94
CA LYS A 45 -10.10 -1.58 -2.03
C LYS A 45 -9.53 -2.82 -1.34
N ASN A 46 -10.30 -3.35 -0.41
CA ASN A 46 -9.93 -4.55 0.33
C ASN A 46 -9.60 -5.73 -0.61
N GLY A 47 -8.58 -6.52 -0.26
CA GLY A 47 -8.10 -7.66 -1.04
C GLY A 47 -7.08 -7.32 -2.14
N ALA A 48 -6.70 -6.06 -2.33
CA ALA A 48 -5.63 -5.67 -3.24
C ALA A 48 -4.24 -5.87 -2.60
N VAL A 49 -3.27 -6.26 -3.43
CA VAL A 49 -1.83 -6.26 -3.06
C VAL A 49 -1.15 -5.13 -3.82
N VAL A 50 -0.39 -4.30 -3.13
CA VAL A 50 0.27 -3.12 -3.72
C VAL A 50 1.70 -2.99 -3.23
N VAL A 51 2.54 -2.39 -4.07
CA VAL A 51 3.82 -1.81 -3.66
C VAL A 51 3.56 -0.34 -3.35
N CYS A 52 3.89 0.09 -2.14
CA CYS A 52 3.72 1.47 -1.70
C CYS A 52 5.00 1.99 -1.05
N ARG A 53 5.12 3.31 -0.95
CA ARG A 53 6.17 3.98 -0.19
C ARG A 53 5.59 4.45 1.14
N ILE A 54 6.26 4.09 2.22
CA ILE A 54 5.92 4.48 3.60
C ILE A 54 6.96 5.50 4.06
N GLN A 55 6.53 6.50 4.82
CA GLN A 55 7.39 7.44 5.56
C GLN A 55 6.97 7.47 7.02
#